data_AF-A0A561T7A7-F1
#
_entry.id   AF-A0A561T7A7-F1
#
_cell.length_a   1.000
_cell.length_b   1.000
_cell.length_c   1.000
_cell.angle_alpha   90.00
_cell.angle_beta   90.00
_cell.angle_gamma   90.00
#
_symmetry.space_group_name_H-M   'P 1'
#
loop_
_entity.id
_entity.type
_entity.pdbx_description
1 polymer ?
#
loop_
_entity_poly.entity_id
_entity_poly.type
_entity_poly.pdbx_seq_one_letter_code
_entity_poly.pdbx_strand_id
1 'polypeptide(L)'
;MRALTLPMIVLADLGAVRLRQDDIDGAVASWGEFLDCADGIRSVKVRDAVHDMRARLYRLRAVPGVEALDERTAVEAARTV
;
A
#
# COMPACT_ATOMS: atom_id res chain seq x y z
N MET A 1 10.32 -8.65 -23.23
CA MET A 1 10.27 -8.10 -21.86
C MET A 1 9.81 -6.65 -21.95
N ARG A 2 8.53 -6.35 -21.65
CA ARG A 2 7.95 -5.00 -21.67
C ARG A 2 7.20 -4.76 -20.35
N ALA A 3 7.25 -3.50 -19.91
CA ALA A 3 6.86 -2.99 -18.61
C ALA A 3 5.41 -3.31 -18.20
N LEU A 4 5.24 -4.11 -17.15
CA LEU A 4 3.95 -4.34 -16.48
C LEU A 4 3.90 -3.75 -15.06
N THR A 5 4.92 -2.99 -14.64
CA THR A 5 5.09 -2.55 -13.23
C THR A 5 4.55 -1.17 -12.87
N LEU A 6 4.01 -0.39 -13.80
CA LEU A 6 3.90 1.06 -13.59
C LEU A 6 2.66 1.57 -12.83
N PRO A 7 1.41 1.07 -13.01
CA PRO A 7 0.28 1.69 -12.31
C PRO A 7 0.31 1.43 -10.81
N MET A 8 0.61 0.20 -10.37
CA MET A 8 0.53 -0.17 -8.97
C MET A 8 1.61 0.47 -8.10
N ILE A 9 2.87 0.51 -8.56
CA ILE A 9 3.95 1.11 -7.76
C ILE A 9 3.75 2.62 -7.65
N VAL A 10 3.21 3.25 -8.69
CA VAL A 10 2.83 4.66 -8.65
C VAL A 10 1.73 4.90 -7.60
N LEU A 11 0.75 4.00 -7.45
CA LEU A 11 -0.27 4.12 -6.40
C LEU A 11 0.33 4.01 -4.99
N ALA A 12 1.30 3.10 -4.78
CA ALA A 12 2.01 2.99 -3.51
C ALA A 12 2.81 4.27 -3.17
N ASP A 13 3.54 4.80 -4.15
CA ASP A 13 4.32 6.03 -4.02
C ASP A 13 3.42 7.27 -3.84
N LEU A 14 2.27 7.32 -4.53
CA LEU A 14 1.28 8.38 -4.42
C LEU A 14 0.72 8.45 -3.00
N GLY A 15 0.39 7.30 -2.39
CA GLY A 15 -0.05 7.28 -1.00
C GLY A 15 1.03 7.83 -0.05
N ALA A 16 2.30 7.53 -0.31
CA ALA A 16 3.41 8.09 0.45
C ALA A 16 3.57 9.61 0.28
N VAL A 17 3.32 10.14 -0.92
CA VAL A 17 3.33 11.58 -1.21
C VAL A 17 2.18 12.28 -0.50
N ARG A 18 0.96 11.78 -0.63
CA ARG A 18 -0.24 12.35 0.00
C ARG A 18 -0.12 12.39 1.51
N LEU A 19 0.43 11.33 2.11
CA LEU A 19 0.69 11.32 3.56
C LEU A 19 1.65 12.46 3.98
N ARG A 20 2.70 12.74 3.19
CA ARG A 20 3.61 13.87 3.49
C ARG A 20 2.95 15.23 3.34
N GLN A 21 1.83 15.30 2.62
CA GLN A 21 1.02 16.50 2.44
C GLN A 21 -0.09 16.61 3.50
N ASP A 22 -0.09 15.74 4.52
CA ASP A 22 -1.14 15.62 5.53
C ASP A 22 -2.52 15.21 4.96
N ASP A 23 -2.56 14.76 3.70
CA ASP A 23 -3.72 14.16 3.06
C ASP A 23 -3.79 12.67 3.42
N ILE A 24 -4.22 12.41 4.66
CA ILE A 24 -4.29 11.04 5.20
C ILE A 24 -5.36 10.21 4.48
N ASP A 25 -6.53 10.79 4.24
CA ASP A 25 -7.62 10.09 3.55
C ASP A 25 -7.23 9.72 2.12
N GLY A 26 -6.60 10.65 1.39
CA GLY A 26 -6.08 10.38 0.05
C GLY A 26 -4.93 9.37 0.05
N ALA A 27 -4.11 9.32 1.10
CA ALA A 27 -3.07 8.31 1.25
C ALA A 27 -3.65 6.92 1.44
N VAL A 28 -4.62 6.77 2.35
CA VAL A 28 -5.33 5.51 2.61
C VAL A 28 -6.06 5.02 1.36
N ALA A 29 -6.72 5.91 0.62
CA ALA A 29 -7.38 5.56 -0.63
C ALA A 29 -6.41 5.02 -1.69
N SER A 30 -5.29 5.70 -1.94
CA SER A 30 -4.28 5.25 -2.91
C SER A 30 -3.66 3.91 -2.53
N TRP A 31 -3.43 3.69 -1.24
CA TRP A 31 -2.92 2.42 -0.74
C TRP A 31 -3.94 1.28 -0.83
N GLY A 32 -5.23 1.57 -0.67
CA GLY A 32 -6.31 0.63 -0.97
C GLY A 32 -6.29 0.19 -2.43
N GLU A 33 -6.25 1.14 -3.37
CA GLU A 33 -6.18 0.86 -4.80
C GLU A 33 -4.91 0.09 -5.19
N PHE A 34 -3.78 0.41 -4.56
CA PHE A 34 -2.53 -0.35 -4.72
C PHE A 34 -2.70 -1.81 -4.32
N LEU A 35 -3.31 -2.08 -3.15
CA LEU A 35 -3.56 -3.45 -2.69
C LEU A 35 -4.51 -4.20 -3.62
N ASP A 36 -5.57 -3.54 -4.12
CA ASP A 36 -6.48 -4.14 -5.10
C ASP A 36 -5.75 -4.51 -6.40
N CYS A 37 -4.82 -3.67 -6.86
CA CYS A 37 -3.97 -3.98 -8.02
C CYS A 37 -2.92 -5.06 -7.73
N ALA A 38 -2.52 -5.23 -6.47
CA ALA A 38 -1.47 -6.14 -6.05
C ALA A 38 -1.96 -7.57 -5.80
N ASP A 39 -3.26 -7.76 -5.64
CA ASP A 39 -3.86 -9.06 -5.37
C ASP A 39 -3.44 -10.10 -6.42
N GLY A 40 -2.94 -11.23 -5.94
CA GLY A 40 -2.44 -12.33 -6.77
C GLY A 40 -1.09 -12.09 -7.47
N ILE A 41 -0.44 -10.92 -7.31
CA ILE A 41 0.85 -10.62 -7.96
C ILE A 41 2.02 -11.08 -7.07
N ARG A 42 2.76 -12.10 -7.53
CA ARG A 42 4.05 -12.48 -6.93
C ARG A 42 5.19 -11.64 -7.48
N SER A 43 5.60 -10.62 -6.72
CA SER A 43 6.69 -9.71 -7.10
C SER A 43 7.41 -9.15 -5.89
N VAL A 44 8.74 -9.19 -5.92
CA VAL A 44 9.60 -8.59 -4.87
C VAL A 44 9.30 -7.10 -4.70
N LYS A 45 9.09 -6.37 -5.79
CA LYS A 45 8.77 -4.93 -5.73
C LYS A 45 7.45 -4.65 -5.03
N VAL A 46 6.46 -5.53 -5.24
CA VAL A 46 5.15 -5.41 -4.60
C VAL A 46 5.25 -5.69 -3.10
N ARG A 47 5.97 -6.75 -2.74
CA ARG A 47 6.26 -7.08 -1.34
C ARG A 47 6.97 -5.93 -0.61
N ASP A 48 8.00 -5.35 -1.24
CA ASP A 48 8.77 -4.25 -0.64
C ASP A 48 7.89 -3.00 -0.45
N ALA A 49 7.04 -2.67 -1.43
CA ALA A 49 6.09 -1.57 -1.33
C ALA A 49 5.02 -1.81 -0.24
N VAL A 50 4.51 -3.04 -0.12
CA VAL A 50 3.60 -3.44 0.96
C VAL A 50 4.27 -3.28 2.34
N HIS A 51 5.52 -3.71 2.48
CA HIS A 51 6.27 -3.59 3.73
C HIS A 51 6.50 -2.11 4.13
N ASP A 52 6.90 -1.27 3.19
CA ASP A 52 7.10 0.16 3.40
C ASP A 52 5.78 0.87 3.78
N MET A 53 4.68 0.50 3.12
CA MET A 53 3.33 0.97 3.47
C MET A 53 2.93 0.58 4.90
N ARG A 54 3.11 -0.67 5.33
CA ARG A 54 2.80 -1.11 6.71
C ARG A 54 3.57 -0.32 7.76
N ALA A 55 4.85 -0.06 7.52
CA ALA A 55 5.67 0.71 8.45
C ALA A 55 5.12 2.14 8.66
N ARG A 56 4.45 2.70 7.65
CA ARG A 56 3.76 4.00 7.74
C ARG A 56 2.41 3.89 8.43
N LEU A 57 1.58 2.91 8.05
CA LEU A 57 0.28 2.67 8.68
C LEU A 57 0.39 2.42 10.19
N TYR A 58 1.41 1.69 10.63
CA TYR A 58 1.68 1.46 12.05
C TYR A 58 1.87 2.75 12.85
N ARG A 59 2.43 3.81 12.23
CA ARG A 59 2.58 5.13 12.86
C ARG A 59 1.26 5.90 12.94
N LEU A 60 0.31 5.57 12.07
CA LEU A 60 -1.02 6.19 11.96
C LEU A 60 -2.13 5.36 12.63
N ARG A 61 -1.79 4.31 13.39
CA ARG A 61 -2.77 3.39 14.02
C ARG A 61 -3.84 4.04 14.91
N ALA A 62 -3.64 5.30 15.33
CA ALA A 62 -4.62 6.07 16.10
C ALA A 62 -5.60 6.86 15.22
N VAL A 63 -5.41 6.85 13.89
CA VAL A 63 -6.26 7.55 12.92
C VAL A 63 -7.39 6.61 12.46
N PRO A 64 -8.66 7.07 12.51
CA PRO A 64 -9.79 6.29 12.02
C PRO A 64 -9.61 5.87 10.56
N GLY A 65 -9.94 4.62 10.22
CA GLY A 65 -9.84 4.08 8.85
C GLY A 65 -8.49 3.44 8.49
N VAL A 66 -7.43 3.72 9.23
CA VAL A 66 -6.11 3.07 9.06
C VAL A 66 -6.16 1.60 9.49
N GLU A 67 -6.95 1.27 10.51
CA GLU A 67 -7.08 -0.09 11.06
C GLU A 67 -7.61 -1.10 10.02
N ALA A 68 -8.65 -0.72 9.27
CA ALA A 68 -9.21 -1.55 8.20
C ALA A 68 -8.20 -1.79 7.05
N LEU A 69 -7.31 -0.83 6.79
CA LEU A 69 -6.26 -0.98 5.78
C LEU A 69 -5.12 -1.87 6.28
N ASP A 70 -4.72 -1.76 7.56
CA ASP A 70 -3.67 -2.60 8.14
C ASP A 70 -4.07 -4.09 8.18
N GLU A 71 -5.34 -4.39 8.49
CA GLU A 71 -5.89 -5.75 8.43
C GLU A 71 -5.78 -6.36 7.02
N ARG A 72 -6.16 -5.62 5.99
CA ARG A 72 -6.03 -6.05 4.58
C ARG A 72 -4.57 -6.29 4.19
N THR A 73 -3.67 -5.46 4.72
CA THR A 73 -2.24 -5.56 4.43
C THR A 73 -1.61 -6.79 5.08
N ALA A 74 -2.11 -7.22 6.25
CA ALA A 74 -1.69 -8.45 6.89
C ALA A 74 -2.02 -9.69 6.05
N VAL A 75 -3.16 -9.70 5.37
CA VAL A 75 -3.58 -10.78 4.46
C VAL A 75 -2.69 -10.83 3.21
N GLU A 76 -2.37 -9.69 2.59
CA GLU A 76 -1.54 -9.65 1.39
C GLU A 76 -0.06 -9.96 1.63
N ALA A 77 0.47 -9.59 2.79
CA ALA A 77 1.84 -9.96 3.18
C ALA A 77 2.03 -11.48 3.33
N ALA A 78 0.97 -12.24 3.65
CA ALA A 78 1.02 -13.70 3.75
C ALA A 78 0.95 -14.40 2.37
N ARG A 79 0.47 -13.71 1.33
CA ARG A 79 0.28 -14.26 -0.03
C ARG A 79 1.42 -13.99 -1.00
N THR A 80 2.23 -12.98 -0.71
CA THR A 80 3.39 -12.57 -1.53
C THR A 80 4.68 -13.32 -1.17
N VAL A 81 4.60 -14.35 -0.31
CA VAL A 81 5.69 -15.29 0.05
C VAL A 81 5.75 -16.47 -0.92
#